data_AF-A0A353Y1K8-F1
#
_entry.id   AF-A0A353Y1K8-F1
#
_cell.length_a   1.000
_cell.length_b   1.000
_cell.length_c   1.000
_cell.angle_alpha   90.00
_cell.angle_beta   90.00
_cell.angle_gamma   90.00
#
_symmetry.space_group_name_H-M   'P 1'
#
loop_
_entity.id
_entity.type
_entity.pdbx_description
1 polymer ?
#
loop_
_entity_poly.entity_id
_entity_poly.type
_entity_poly.pdbx_seq_one_letter_code
_entity_poly.pdbx_strand_id
1 'polypeptide(L)'
;MRAAFPASDAPTPRGTGLVYLALIGAGLAGNYFKFPIFLNVEFLFGSIFVLLALQLFGPVRAVLAALLITSITWWIWSHPYAIVIVTAEVGVAALLMRRLRISLVLAVSAYW
;
A
#
# COMPACT_ATOMS: atom_id res chain seq x y z
N MET A 1 2.33 10.37 -18.12
CA MET A 1 1.16 9.49 -17.91
C MET A 1 0.41 9.96 -16.67
N ARG A 2 -0.81 10.48 -16.81
CA ARG A 2 -1.66 10.89 -15.68
C ARG A 2 -2.31 9.65 -15.08
N ALA A 3 -1.90 9.23 -13.89
CA ALA A 3 -2.69 8.32 -13.08
C ALA A 3 -3.87 9.12 -12.49
N ALA A 4 -4.85 9.43 -13.33
CA ALA A 4 -6.17 9.77 -12.83
C ALA A 4 -6.70 8.53 -12.13
N PHE A 5 -7.16 8.66 -10.88
CA PHE A 5 -7.95 7.61 -10.27
C PHE A 5 -9.02 7.19 -11.28
N PRO A 6 -9.14 5.89 -11.63
CA PRO A 6 -10.21 5.47 -12.51
C PRO A 6 -11.52 6.01 -11.95
N ALA A 7 -12.25 6.77 -12.76
CA ALA A 7 -13.55 7.30 -12.37
C ALA A 7 -14.38 6.12 -11.84
N SER A 8 -14.98 6.31 -10.68
CA SER A 8 -15.73 5.34 -9.89
C SER A 8 -16.96 4.72 -10.59
N ASP A 9 -17.11 4.96 -11.89
CA ASP A 9 -18.37 4.82 -12.63
C ASP A 9 -18.34 3.60 -13.58
N ALA A 10 -17.24 2.84 -13.60
CA ALA A 10 -17.20 1.55 -14.28
C ALA A 10 -17.87 0.48 -13.40
N PRO A 11 -18.83 -0.33 -13.93
CA PRO A 11 -19.46 -1.39 -13.16
C PRO A 11 -18.38 -2.31 -12.61
N THR A 12 -18.30 -2.42 -11.28
CA THR A 12 -17.27 -3.23 -10.61
C THR A 12 -17.36 -4.66 -11.13
N PRO A 13 -16.35 -5.16 -11.86
CA PRO A 13 -16.34 -6.54 -12.31
C PRO A 13 -16.51 -7.47 -11.12
N ARG A 14 -17.25 -8.57 -11.28
CA ARG A 14 -17.52 -9.55 -10.20
C ARG A 14 -16.27 -10.12 -9.52
N GLY A 15 -15.06 -9.87 -10.03
CA GLY A 15 -13.77 -10.26 -9.46
C GLY A 15 -13.00 -9.19 -8.67
N THR A 16 -13.47 -7.94 -8.58
CA THR A 16 -12.72 -6.84 -7.95
C THR A 16 -12.43 -7.11 -6.46
N GLY A 17 -13.38 -7.70 -5.73
CA GLY A 17 -13.18 -8.09 -4.33
C GLY A 17 -12.14 -9.21 -4.16
N LEU A 18 -12.13 -10.19 -5.07
CA LEU A 18 -11.13 -11.27 -5.05
C LEU A 18 -9.72 -10.74 -5.32
N VAL A 19 -9.57 -9.81 -6.27
CA VAL A 19 -8.28 -9.16 -6.55
C VAL A 19 -7.79 -8.38 -5.33
N TYR A 20 -8.68 -7.66 -4.65
CA TYR A 20 -8.34 -6.93 -3.42
C TYR A 20 -7.86 -7.86 -2.30
N LEU A 21 -8.58 -8.96 -2.07
CA LEU A 21 -8.19 -9.96 -1.07
C LEU A 21 -6.88 -10.66 -1.45
N ALA A 22 -6.67 -10.96 -2.73
CA ALA A 22 -5.42 -11.52 -3.22
C ALA A 22 -4.24 -10.56 -3.01
N LEU A 23 -4.42 -9.25 -3.25
CA LEU A 23 -3.41 -8.22 -2.96
C LEU A 23 -3.07 -8.16 -1.46
N ILE A 24 -4.08 -8.22 -0.58
CA ILE A 24 -3.85 -8.25 0.87
C ILE A 24 -3.10 -9.52 1.27
N GLY A 25 -3.53 -10.69 0.78
CA GLY A 25 -2.88 -11.97 1.06
C GLY A 25 -1.43 -11.99 0.58
N ALA A 26 -1.16 -11.49 -0.62
CA ALA A 26 0.18 -11.38 -1.17
C ALA A 26 1.04 -10.36 -0.40
N GLY A 27 0.47 -9.25 0.06
CA GLY A 27 1.15 -8.28 0.91
C GLY A 27 1.52 -8.84 2.28
N LEU A 28 0.60 -9.59 2.91
CA LEU A 28 0.88 -10.30 4.16
C LEU A 28 1.99 -11.34 3.97
N ALA A 29 1.93 -12.14 2.90
CA ALA A 29 2.96 -13.10 2.57
C ALA A 29 4.30 -12.42 2.31
N GLY A 30 4.32 -11.29 1.58
CA GLY A 30 5.53 -10.51 1.32
C GLY A 30 6.16 -9.93 2.58
N ASN A 31 5.36 -9.53 3.57
CA ASN A 31 5.87 -9.12 4.88
C ASN A 31 6.35 -10.31 5.72
N TYR A 32 5.76 -11.49 5.55
CA TYR A 32 6.20 -12.70 6.23
C TYR A 32 7.53 -13.24 5.69
N PHE A 33 7.68 -13.28 4.36
CA PHE A 33 8.91 -13.64 3.64
C PHE A 33 9.95 -12.51 3.59
N LYS A 34 9.85 -11.55 4.52
CA LYS A 34 10.79 -10.43 4.70
C LYS A 34 12.23 -10.84 4.39
N PHE A 35 12.93 -9.98 3.66
CA PHE A 35 14.31 -10.26 3.28
C PHE A 35 15.24 -9.58 4.27
N PRO A 36 16.00 -10.32 5.10
CA PRO A 36 16.96 -9.70 6.00
C PRO A 36 18.08 -9.08 5.16
N ILE A 37 18.24 -7.77 5.30
CA ILE A 37 19.38 -7.04 4.75
C ILE A 37 20.46 -6.92 5.84
N PHE A 38 21.65 -6.50 5.46
CA PHE A 38 22.75 -6.29 6.41
C PHE A 38 22.32 -5.35 7.54
N LEU A 39 22.89 -5.53 8.75
CA LEU A 39 22.66 -4.70 9.95
C LEU A 39 21.34 -4.94 10.72
N ASN A 40 20.74 -6.14 10.68
CA ASN A 40 19.46 -6.47 11.34
C ASN A 40 18.25 -5.64 10.86
N VAL A 41 18.37 -4.96 9.72
CA VAL A 41 17.24 -4.33 9.06
C VAL A 41 16.61 -5.38 8.15
N GLU A 42 15.28 -5.41 8.07
CA GLU A 42 14.58 -6.32 7.16
C GLU A 42 13.78 -5.53 6.14
N PHE A 43 13.85 -5.97 4.89
CA PHE A 43 13.11 -5.36 3.79
C PHE A 43 11.72 -5.99 3.69
N LEU A 44 10.70 -5.15 3.84
CA LEU A 44 9.29 -5.53 3.79
C LEU A 44 8.71 -5.23 2.41
N PHE A 45 8.21 -6.26 1.74
CA PHE A 45 7.62 -6.11 0.39
C PHE A 45 6.15 -5.67 0.41
N GLY A 46 5.53 -5.59 1.59
CA GLY A 46 4.10 -5.28 1.73
C GLY A 46 3.69 -3.93 1.13
N SER A 47 4.56 -2.91 1.17
CA SER A 47 4.28 -1.58 0.63
C SER A 47 3.93 -1.60 -0.86
N ILE A 48 4.57 -2.47 -1.66
CA ILE A 48 4.29 -2.61 -3.09
C ILE A 48 2.82 -2.98 -3.34
N PHE A 49 2.30 -3.94 -2.58
CA PHE A 49 0.91 -4.39 -2.70
C PHE A 49 -0.09 -3.32 -2.24
N VAL A 50 0.28 -2.54 -1.23
CA VAL A 50 -0.54 -1.40 -0.77
C VAL A 50 -0.59 -0.30 -1.82
N LEU A 51 0.54 0.01 -2.48
CA LEU A 51 0.60 0.99 -3.57
C LEU A 51 -0.18 0.53 -4.81
N LEU A 52 -0.16 -0.77 -5.12
CA LEU A 52 -1.04 -1.36 -6.14
C LEU A 52 -2.52 -1.23 -5.76
N ALA A 53 -2.86 -1.46 -4.49
CA ALA A 53 -4.22 -1.23 -3.99
C ALA A 53 -4.63 0.25 -4.12
N LEU A 54 -3.70 1.19 -3.90
CA LEU A 54 -3.93 2.63 -4.10
C LEU A 54 -4.26 2.98 -5.55
N GLN A 55 -3.55 2.40 -6.51
CA GLN A 55 -3.83 2.67 -7.93
C GLN A 55 -5.15 2.04 -8.40
N LEU A 56 -5.44 0.81 -7.97
CA LEU A 56 -6.57 0.03 -8.50
C LEU A 56 -7.89 0.30 -7.77
N PHE A 57 -7.85 0.55 -6.46
CA PHE A 57 -9.04 0.63 -5.60
C PHE A 57 -9.26 2.01 -4.98
N GLY A 58 -8.29 2.91 -5.13
CA GLY A 58 -8.36 4.28 -4.63
C GLY A 58 -7.95 4.43 -3.16
N PRO A 59 -8.00 5.66 -2.64
CA PRO A 59 -7.34 6.06 -1.39
C PRO A 59 -7.89 5.36 -0.14
N VAL A 60 -9.21 5.25 -0.01
CA VAL A 60 -9.85 4.69 1.19
C VAL A 60 -9.52 3.20 1.34
N ARG A 61 -9.63 2.44 0.25
CA ARG A 61 -9.33 1.01 0.24
C ARG A 61 -7.83 0.75 0.41
N ALA A 62 -6.97 1.62 -0.10
CA ALA A 62 -5.54 1.51 0.10
C ALA A 62 -5.10 1.70 1.55
N VAL A 63 -5.68 2.66 2.26
CA VAL A 63 -5.40 2.87 3.69
C VAL A 63 -5.83 1.64 4.50
N LEU A 64 -6.99 1.05 4.20
CA LEU A 64 -7.42 -0.20 4.82
C LEU A 64 -6.47 -1.36 4.50
N ALA A 65 -6.04 -1.49 3.24
CA ALA A 65 -5.06 -2.49 2.84
C ALA A 65 -3.71 -2.28 3.55
N ALA A 66 -3.26 -1.04 3.72
CA ALA A 66 -2.05 -0.67 4.45
C ALA A 66 -2.10 -1.21 5.88
N LEU A 67 -3.18 -0.91 6.61
CA LEU A 67 -3.39 -1.36 7.99
C LEU A 67 -3.40 -2.88 8.09
N LEU A 68 -4.09 -3.57 7.18
CA LEU A 68 -4.17 -5.03 7.19
C LEU A 68 -2.82 -5.68 6.86
N ILE A 69 -2.16 -5.26 5.79
CA ILE A 69 -0.87 -5.83 5.35
C ILE A 69 0.22 -5.59 6.39
N THR A 70 0.25 -4.42 7.02
CA THR A 70 1.24 -4.09 8.05
C THR A 70 0.89 -4.61 9.43
N SER A 71 -0.33 -5.05 9.71
CA SER A 71 -0.67 -5.63 11.02
C SER A 71 0.22 -6.81 11.41
N ILE A 72 0.67 -7.63 10.43
CA ILE A 72 1.56 -8.76 10.66
C ILE A 72 2.96 -8.34 11.16
N THR A 73 3.39 -7.11 10.86
CA THR A 73 4.71 -6.62 11.26
C THR A 73 4.78 -6.35 12.76
N TRP A 74 3.63 -6.12 13.41
CA TRP A 74 3.56 -6.06 14.86
C TRP A 74 4.08 -7.36 15.47
N TRP A 75 3.71 -8.51 14.92
CA TRP A 75 4.18 -9.80 15.42
C TRP A 75 5.65 -10.08 15.09
N ILE A 76 6.11 -9.58 13.95
CA ILE A 76 7.46 -9.83 13.45
C ILE A 76 8.51 -8.96 14.15
N TRP A 77 8.22 -7.67 14.31
CA TRP A 77 9.16 -6.68 14.87
C TRP A 77 8.82 -6.28 16.31
N SER A 78 7.70 -6.73 16.85
CA SER A 78 7.19 -6.30 18.17
C SER A 78 6.95 -4.79 18.30
N HIS A 79 6.97 -4.05 17.19
CA HIS A 79 6.84 -2.59 17.14
C HIS A 79 5.90 -2.15 16.01
N PRO A 80 5.07 -1.11 16.22
CA PRO A 80 4.06 -0.66 15.26
C PRO A 80 4.59 0.25 14.16
N TYR A 81 5.91 0.46 14.05
CA TYR A 81 6.49 1.48 13.17
C TYR A 81 6.11 1.30 11.70
N ALA A 82 6.14 0.07 11.19
CA ALA A 82 5.78 -0.19 9.80
C ALA A 82 4.30 0.14 9.52
N ILE A 83 3.41 -0.05 10.49
CA ILE A 83 2.00 0.34 10.36
C ILE A 83 1.90 1.85 10.19
N VAL A 84 2.56 2.61 11.06
CA VAL A 84 2.51 4.09 11.03
C VAL A 84 3.12 4.62 9.74
N ILE A 85 4.32 4.13 9.37
CA ILE A 85 5.07 4.61 8.20
C ILE A 85 4.31 4.31 6.90
N VAL A 86 3.87 3.06 6.68
CA VAL A 86 3.18 2.70 5.42
C VAL A 86 1.78 3.32 5.35
N THR A 87 1.08 3.43 6.48
CA THR A 87 -0.24 4.10 6.50
C THR A 87 -0.09 5.60 6.19
N ALA A 88 0.92 6.26 6.76
CA ALA A 88 1.22 7.66 6.47
C ALA A 88 1.69 7.85 5.02
N GLU A 89 2.57 6.98 4.51
CA GLU A 89 3.01 6.98 3.11
C GLU A 89 1.82 6.96 2.16
N VAL A 90 0.89 6.02 2.36
CA VAL A 90 -0.29 5.85 1.49
C VAL A 90 -1.26 7.02 1.64
N GLY A 91 -1.45 7.51 2.87
CA GLY A 91 -2.31 8.67 3.13
C GLY A 91 -1.78 9.94 2.47
N VAL A 92 -0.47 10.21 2.62
CA VAL A 92 0.21 11.36 2.00
C VAL A 92 0.26 11.19 0.49
N ALA A 93 0.66 10.04 -0.03
CA ALA A 93 0.69 9.79 -1.47
C ALA A 93 -0.70 9.95 -2.10
N ALA A 94 -1.74 9.40 -1.47
CA ALA A 94 -3.13 9.60 -1.89
C ALA A 94 -3.53 11.08 -1.89
N LEU A 95 -3.15 11.85 -0.86
CA LEU A 95 -3.44 13.27 -0.75
C LEU A 95 -2.73 14.07 -1.85
N LEU A 96 -1.43 13.84 -2.06
CA LEU A 96 -0.62 14.49 -3.07
C LEU A 96 -1.11 14.17 -4.48
N MET A 97 -1.44 12.91 -4.75
CA MET A 97 -2.03 12.51 -6.03
C MET A 97 -3.37 13.20 -6.30
N ARG A 98 -4.22 13.41 -5.27
CA ARG A 98 -5.51 14.11 -5.42
C ARG A 98 -5.35 15.63 -5.54
N ARG A 99 -4.46 16.24 -4.74
CA ARG A 99 -4.28 17.70 -4.67
C ARG A 99 -3.38 18.24 -5.77
N LEU A 100 -2.26 17.59 -6.03
CA LEU A 100 -1.23 18.04 -6.96
C LEU A 100 -1.28 17.30 -8.32
N ARG A 101 -2.10 16.23 -8.44
CA ARG A 101 -2.22 15.41 -9.65
C ARG A 101 -0.87 14.87 -10.17
N ILE A 102 0.06 14.62 -9.25
CA ILE A 102 1.37 14.04 -9.53
C ILE A 102 1.29 12.52 -9.67
N SER A 103 2.30 11.92 -10.31
CA SER A 103 2.40 10.46 -10.42
C SER A 103 2.58 9.81 -9.05
N LEU A 104 2.18 8.54 -8.91
CA LEU A 104 2.38 7.77 -7.68
C LEU A 104 3.86 7.80 -7.25
N VAL A 105 4.78 7.59 -8.19
CA VAL A 105 6.22 7.57 -7.92
C VAL A 105 6.68 8.89 -7.31
N LEU A 106 6.29 10.02 -7.90
CA LEU A 106 6.58 11.35 -7.35
C LEU A 106 5.96 11.56 -5.97
N ALA A 107 4.75 11.06 -5.74
CA ALA A 107 4.06 11.21 -4.46
C ALA A 107 4.74 10.39 -3.34
N VAL A 108 5.20 9.18 -3.66
CA VAL A 108 5.97 8.33 -2.74
C VAL A 108 7.36 8.91 -2.50
N SER A 109 8.07 9.34 -3.55
CA SER A 109 9.38 10.00 -3.42
C SER A 109 9.34 11.34 -2.69
N ALA A 110 8.18 11.98 -2.57
CA ALA A 110 8.01 13.20 -1.78
C ALA A 110 7.72 12.92 -0.30
N TYR A 111 7.29 11.71 0.04
CA TYR A 111 7.05 11.28 1.42
C TYR A 111 8.33 10.79 2.10
N TRP A 112 9.16 10.05 1.36
CA TRP A 112 10.48 9.58 1.79
C TRP A 112 11.54 10.68 1.67
#